data_AF-A0A0V0GZD1-F1
#
_entry.id   AF-A0A0V0GZD1-F1
#
_cell.length_a   1.000
_cell.length_b   1.000
_cell.length_c   1.000
_cell.angle_alpha   90.00
_cell.angle_beta   90.00
_cell.angle_gamma   90.00
#
_symmetry.space_group_name_H-M   'P 1'
#
loop_
_entity.id
_entity.type
_entity.pdbx_description
1 polymer ?
#
loop_
_entity_poly.entity_id
_entity_poly.type
_entity_poly.pdbx_seq_one_letter_code
_entity_poly.pdbx_strand_id
1 'polypeptide(L)'
;MIGKFATQVESDGFRGYVLENGEHLNDFDGKFDVIMVDLDATDSNIGMSAPPLAFFQKSALLAIRTLLSKDSVVIINVIPSNQASYKLVITEFKEVFAELYEIDVGNEDNFVLIASASEIGHVSVHRQSKFLKKLKQVSGSFLDSIRLI
;
A
#
# COMPACT_ATOMS: atom_id res chain seq x y z
N MET A 1 -14.32 12.60 9.97
CA MET A 1 -14.46 11.16 10.22
C MET A 1 -13.08 10.66 10.61
N ILE A 2 -12.94 9.94 11.73
CA ILE A 2 -11.64 9.43 12.19
C ILE A 2 -11.29 8.30 11.23
N GLY A 3 -10.21 8.46 10.46
CA GLY A 3 -9.78 7.44 9.52
C GLY A 3 -9.31 6.19 10.26
N LYS A 4 -9.67 5.00 9.77
CA LYS A 4 -9.21 3.73 10.33
C LYS A 4 -7.93 3.33 9.59
N PHE A 5 -6.84 3.21 10.33
CA PHE A 5 -5.51 2.90 9.81
C PHE A 5 -5.10 1.48 10.22
N ALA A 6 -4.58 0.69 9.26
CA ALA A 6 -3.83 -0.53 9.56
C ALA A 6 -2.35 -0.24 9.28
N THR A 7 -1.51 -0.41 10.31
CA THR A 7 -0.10 0.06 10.27
C THR A 7 0.95 -1.05 10.12
N GLN A 8 0.57 -2.33 10.14
CA GLN A 8 1.54 -3.41 10.00
C GLN A 8 0.87 -4.72 9.54
N VAL A 9 1.34 -5.27 8.42
CA VAL A 9 1.15 -6.67 8.04
C VAL A 9 2.46 -7.36 8.41
N GLU A 10 2.44 -8.51 9.09
CA GLU A 10 3.65 -9.31 9.39
C GLU A 10 3.70 -10.54 8.46
N SER A 11 4.84 -11.25 8.44
CA SER A 11 5.17 -12.27 7.44
C SER A 11 4.25 -13.50 7.42
N ASP A 12 3.40 -13.69 8.43
CA ASP A 12 2.36 -14.74 8.50
C ASP A 12 0.94 -14.24 8.16
N GLY A 13 0.81 -12.99 7.69
CA GLY A 13 -0.45 -12.35 7.31
C GLY A 13 -0.80 -11.16 8.20
N PHE A 14 -2.02 -10.64 8.07
CA PHE A 14 -2.52 -9.66 9.04
C PHE A 14 -2.73 -10.39 10.38
N ARG A 15 -1.82 -10.25 11.34
CA ARG A 15 -2.17 -10.45 12.74
C ARG A 15 -3.02 -9.26 13.16
N GLY A 16 -4.33 -9.49 13.16
CA GLY A 16 -5.29 -8.55 13.66
C GLY A 16 -4.90 -8.21 15.07
N TYR A 17 -4.51 -6.96 15.30
CA TYR A 17 -4.66 -6.39 16.62
C TYR A 17 -6.10 -6.69 17.02
N VAL A 18 -6.25 -7.45 18.11
CA VAL A 18 -7.41 -7.27 18.96
C VAL A 18 -7.36 -5.78 19.31
N LEU A 19 -8.15 -4.96 18.59
CA LEU A 19 -8.55 -3.67 19.12
C LEU A 19 -9.05 -3.96 20.54
N GLU A 20 -8.78 -3.11 21.51
CA GLU A 20 -8.96 -3.36 22.96
C GLU A 20 -10.33 -3.98 23.37
N ASN A 21 -11.28 -4.02 22.44
CA ASN A 21 -12.62 -4.58 22.44
C ASN A 21 -12.84 -5.97 21.79
N GLY A 22 -11.85 -6.70 21.27
CA GLY A 22 -12.02 -8.13 20.89
C GLY A 22 -12.46 -8.46 19.45
N GLU A 23 -12.37 -7.54 18.48
CA GLU A 23 -12.84 -7.78 17.09
C GLU A 23 -11.81 -8.53 16.21
N HIS A 24 -12.29 -9.42 15.32
CA HIS A 24 -11.46 -10.20 14.39
C HIS A 24 -11.38 -9.55 12.98
N LEU A 25 -10.28 -9.76 12.25
CA LEU A 25 -10.06 -9.14 10.92
C LEU A 25 -11.09 -9.51 9.85
N ASN A 26 -11.66 -10.72 9.94
CA ASN A 26 -12.72 -11.15 9.04
C ASN A 26 -14.03 -10.36 9.23
N ASP A 27 -14.12 -9.55 10.28
CA ASP A 27 -15.25 -8.66 10.53
C ASP A 27 -15.04 -7.27 9.89
N PHE A 28 -13.95 -7.04 9.14
CA PHE A 28 -13.57 -5.74 8.58
C PHE A 28 -13.86 -5.56 7.08
N ASP A 29 -14.99 -6.06 6.59
CA ASP A 29 -15.46 -5.74 5.24
C ASP A 29 -15.47 -4.21 5.00
N GLY A 30 -14.56 -3.74 4.13
CA GLY A 30 -14.48 -2.35 3.64
C GLY A 30 -14.19 -1.25 4.67
N LYS A 31 -13.36 -1.50 5.70
CA LYS A 31 -13.20 -0.56 6.84
C LYS A 31 -11.96 0.34 6.85
N PHE A 32 -10.92 0.08 6.07
CA PHE A 32 -9.69 0.88 6.17
C PHE A 32 -9.63 2.00 5.13
N ASP A 33 -9.17 3.17 5.55
CA ASP A 33 -8.89 4.29 4.66
C ASP A 33 -7.47 4.18 4.09
N VAL A 34 -6.56 3.57 4.85
CA VAL A 34 -5.19 3.28 4.44
C VAL A 34 -4.74 1.96 5.06
N ILE A 35 -4.15 1.10 4.22
CA ILE A 35 -3.39 -0.09 4.63
C ILE A 35 -1.93 0.15 4.31
N MET A 36 -1.05 0.16 5.31
CA MET A 36 0.39 0.27 5.12
C MET A 36 1.06 -1.10 5.28
N VAL A 37 1.91 -1.46 4.33
CA VAL A 37 2.60 -2.74 4.25
C VAL A 37 4.10 -2.46 4.20
N ASP A 38 4.78 -2.79 5.29
CA ASP A 38 6.23 -2.76 5.40
C ASP A 38 6.68 -4.12 5.93
N LEU A 39 7.01 -5.00 4.99
CA LEU A 39 7.27 -6.41 5.23
C LEU A 39 8.67 -6.75 4.73
N ASP A 40 9.53 -7.24 5.60
CA ASP A 40 10.80 -7.82 5.19
C ASP A 40 10.61 -9.27 4.71
N ALA A 41 11.34 -9.69 3.68
CA ALA A 41 11.44 -11.10 3.31
C ALA A 41 12.60 -11.75 4.08
N THR A 42 12.29 -12.75 4.91
CA THR A 42 13.30 -13.51 5.66
C THR A 42 14.22 -14.38 4.79
N ASP A 43 13.84 -14.66 3.53
CA ASP A 43 14.64 -15.44 2.58
C ASP A 43 14.72 -14.72 1.21
N SER A 44 15.74 -13.87 1.03
CA SER A 44 15.98 -13.08 -0.20
C SER A 44 16.40 -13.91 -1.43
N ASN A 45 16.58 -15.23 -1.28
CA ASN A 45 16.90 -16.15 -2.37
C ASN A 45 15.72 -16.40 -3.33
N ILE A 46 14.51 -15.90 -3.02
CA ILE A 46 13.27 -16.14 -3.81
C ILE A 46 12.80 -14.85 -4.52
N GLY A 47 13.73 -14.13 -5.15
CA GLY A 47 13.39 -13.08 -6.12
C GLY A 47 12.85 -11.76 -5.55
N MET A 48 12.72 -11.61 -4.23
CA MET A 48 12.27 -10.38 -3.58
C MET A 48 12.89 -10.22 -2.19
N SER A 49 13.31 -9.01 -1.84
CA SER A 49 13.85 -8.71 -0.50
C SER A 49 12.79 -8.20 0.47
N ALA A 50 11.74 -7.54 -0.04
CA ALA A 50 10.60 -7.04 0.74
C ALA A 50 9.46 -6.66 -0.22
N PRO A 51 8.19 -7.08 -0.03
CA PRO A 51 7.69 -8.13 0.86
C PRO A 51 8.01 -9.55 0.36
N PRO A 52 7.68 -10.62 1.12
CA PRO A 52 7.73 -11.99 0.62
C PRO A 52 6.92 -12.18 -0.66
N LEU A 53 7.40 -13.01 -1.59
CA LEU A 53 6.75 -13.24 -2.89
C LEU A 53 5.28 -13.70 -2.78
N ALA A 54 4.94 -14.44 -1.72
CA ALA A 54 3.57 -14.89 -1.44
C ALA A 54 2.57 -13.73 -1.28
N PHE A 55 3.04 -12.55 -0.86
CA PHE A 55 2.21 -11.35 -0.73
C PHE A 55 1.66 -10.86 -2.07
N PHE A 56 2.40 -11.08 -3.16
CA PHE A 56 2.00 -10.69 -4.51
C PHE A 56 1.11 -11.71 -5.20
N GLN A 57 0.75 -12.81 -4.53
CA GLN A 57 -0.25 -13.72 -5.07
C GLN A 57 -1.60 -13.00 -5.18
N LYS A 58 -2.27 -13.19 -6.32
CA LYS A 58 -3.59 -12.62 -6.59
C LYS A 58 -4.61 -12.80 -5.47
N SER A 59 -4.59 -13.94 -4.78
CA SER A 59 -5.44 -14.22 -3.62
C SER A 59 -5.19 -13.26 -2.44
N ALA A 60 -3.92 -12.98 -2.12
CA ALA A 60 -3.54 -12.05 -1.07
C ALA A 60 -3.92 -10.61 -1.44
N LEU A 61 -3.63 -10.20 -2.68
CA LEU A 61 -4.00 -8.87 -3.18
C LEU A 61 -5.53 -8.66 -3.19
N LEU A 62 -6.31 -9.68 -3.59
CA LEU A 62 -7.78 -9.63 -3.53
C LEU A 62 -8.30 -9.53 -2.09
N ALA A 63 -7.70 -10.25 -1.15
CA ALA A 63 -8.06 -10.16 0.26
C ALA A 63 -7.81 -8.76 0.82
N ILE A 64 -6.68 -8.13 0.45
CA ILE A 64 -6.41 -6.73 0.81
C ILE A 64 -7.46 -5.81 0.19
N ARG A 65 -7.78 -6.01 -1.09
CA ARG A 65 -8.80 -5.21 -1.78
C ARG A 65 -10.17 -5.27 -1.10
N THR A 66 -10.57 -6.41 -0.52
CA THR A 66 -11.85 -6.52 0.20
C THR A 66 -11.90 -5.72 1.51
N LEU A 67 -10.74 -5.38 2.08
CA LEU A 67 -10.63 -4.58 3.30
C LEU A 67 -10.67 -3.06 3.04
N LEU A 68 -10.59 -2.67 1.76
CA LEU A 68 -10.56 -1.28 1.32
C LEU A 68 -11.97 -0.74 1.03
N SER A 69 -12.20 0.50 1.44
CA SER A 69 -13.34 1.29 1.00
C SER A 69 -13.06 1.98 -0.36
N LYS A 70 -14.08 2.59 -0.97
CA LYS A 70 -13.97 3.21 -2.31
C LYS A 70 -12.79 4.19 -2.44
N ASP A 71 -12.60 5.06 -1.45
CA ASP A 71 -11.63 6.16 -1.50
C ASP A 71 -10.35 5.85 -0.70
N SER A 72 -10.04 4.55 -0.53
CA SER A 72 -8.92 4.07 0.28
C SER A 72 -7.77 3.49 -0.54
N VAL A 73 -6.59 3.45 0.07
CA VAL A 73 -5.36 3.03 -0.60
C VAL A 73 -4.58 1.99 0.20
N VAL A 74 -3.84 1.17 -0.52
CA VAL A 74 -2.74 0.36 0.02
C VAL A 74 -1.44 1.08 -0.29
N ILE A 75 -0.55 1.20 0.68
CA ILE A 75 0.80 1.74 0.53
C ILE A 75 1.77 0.64 0.90
N ILE A 76 2.66 0.26 -0.02
CA ILE A 76 3.59 -0.86 0.19
C ILE A 76 5.02 -0.48 -0.16
N ASN A 77 5.95 -0.85 0.71
CA ASN A 77 7.39 -0.80 0.49
C ASN A 77 7.83 -2.05 -0.30
N VAL A 78 8.52 -1.86 -1.42
CA VAL A 78 8.85 -2.90 -2.41
C VAL A 78 10.33 -2.80 -2.77
N ILE A 79 11.10 -3.84 -2.43
CA ILE A 79 12.54 -3.95 -2.71
C ILE A 79 12.82 -5.14 -3.63
N PRO A 80 12.72 -4.96 -4.96
CA PRO A 80 12.82 -6.05 -5.92
C PRO A 80 14.26 -6.54 -6.09
N SER A 81 14.42 -7.84 -6.34
CA SER A 81 15.77 -8.39 -6.63
C SER A 81 16.31 -7.97 -7.99
N ASN A 82 15.43 -7.58 -8.92
CA ASN A 82 15.75 -7.10 -10.25
C ASN A 82 14.52 -6.45 -10.91
N GLN A 83 14.76 -5.76 -12.03
CA GLN A 83 13.71 -5.07 -12.79
C GLN A 83 12.61 -6.00 -13.32
N ALA A 84 12.91 -7.27 -13.62
CA ALA A 84 11.89 -8.21 -14.10
C ALA A 84 10.89 -8.56 -12.97
N SER A 85 11.41 -8.77 -11.76
CA SER A 85 10.61 -9.03 -10.56
C SER A 85 9.74 -7.81 -10.23
N TYR A 86 10.28 -6.60 -10.36
CA TYR A 86 9.50 -5.37 -10.19
C TYR A 86 8.35 -5.24 -11.19
N LYS A 87 8.59 -5.54 -12.46
CA LYS A 87 7.55 -5.51 -13.50
C LYS A 87 6.42 -6.50 -13.21
N LEU A 88 6.75 -7.69 -12.69
CA LEU A 88 5.74 -8.67 -12.27
C LEU A 88 4.88 -8.12 -11.13
N VAL A 89 5.48 -7.49 -10.12
CA VAL A 89 4.73 -6.81 -9.04
C VAL A 89 3.75 -5.79 -9.60
N ILE A 90 4.20 -4.93 -10.52
CA ILE A 90 3.33 -3.94 -11.18
C ILE A 90 2.16 -4.63 -11.89
N THR A 91 2.41 -5.72 -12.63
CA THR A 91 1.37 -6.48 -13.33
C THR A 91 0.34 -7.04 -12.35
N GLU A 92 0.75 -7.73 -11.29
CA GLU A 92 -0.17 -8.32 -10.31
C GLU A 92 -1.04 -7.25 -9.63
N PHE A 93 -0.45 -6.09 -9.29
CA PHE A 93 -1.21 -4.98 -8.71
C PHE A 93 -2.24 -4.41 -9.70
N LYS A 94 -1.87 -4.20 -10.96
CA LYS A 94 -2.79 -3.67 -11.99
C LYS A 94 -3.94 -4.61 -12.34
N GLU A 95 -3.79 -5.92 -12.11
CA GLU A 95 -4.91 -6.85 -12.26
C GLU A 95 -5.96 -6.71 -11.17
N VAL A 96 -5.58 -6.21 -9.98
CA VAL A 96 -6.42 -6.18 -8.80
C VAL A 96 -6.90 -4.77 -8.46
N PHE A 97 -6.08 -3.75 -8.65
CA PHE A 97 -6.37 -2.36 -8.27
C PHE A 97 -6.69 -1.50 -9.49
N ALA A 98 -7.49 -0.46 -9.30
CA ALA A 98 -7.92 0.42 -10.38
C ALA A 98 -6.77 1.33 -10.85
N GLU A 99 -5.99 1.85 -9.89
CA GLU A 99 -4.85 2.71 -10.15
C GLU A 99 -3.67 2.29 -9.28
N LEU A 100 -2.47 2.48 -9.84
CA LEU A 100 -1.21 2.21 -9.17
C LEU A 100 -0.28 3.40 -9.35
N TYR A 101 0.24 3.89 -8.24
CA TYR A 101 1.22 4.96 -8.20
C TYR A 101 2.52 4.46 -7.60
N GLU A 102 3.61 5.15 -7.92
CA GLU A 102 4.95 4.90 -7.42
C GLU A 102 5.51 6.18 -6.80
N ILE A 103 6.19 6.04 -5.67
CA ILE A 103 7.18 7.01 -5.19
C ILE A 103 8.55 6.39 -5.40
N ASP A 104 9.34 7.08 -6.22
CA ASP A 104 10.76 6.81 -6.37
C ASP A 104 11.52 7.44 -5.22
N VAL A 105 12.06 6.59 -4.35
CA VAL A 105 12.81 7.03 -3.16
C VAL A 105 14.31 7.26 -3.46
N GLY A 106 14.74 7.14 -4.72
CA GLY A 106 16.04 7.61 -5.20
C GLY A 106 17.23 6.72 -4.87
N ASN A 107 17.02 5.52 -4.34
CA ASN A 107 18.07 4.55 -4.02
C ASN A 107 18.12 3.35 -4.98
N GLU A 108 17.41 3.43 -6.12
CA GLU A 108 17.31 2.44 -7.22
C GLU A 108 16.72 1.06 -6.86
N ASP A 109 16.79 0.65 -5.60
CA ASP A 109 16.37 -0.67 -5.14
C ASP A 109 15.11 -0.66 -4.27
N ASN A 110 14.62 0.51 -3.82
CA ASN A 110 13.40 0.61 -3.03
C ASN A 110 12.34 1.45 -3.75
N PHE A 111 11.11 0.98 -3.73
CA PHE A 111 9.96 1.63 -4.34
C PHE A 111 8.80 1.61 -3.35
N VAL A 112 8.09 2.74 -3.24
CA VAL A 112 6.81 2.74 -2.51
C VAL A 112 5.70 2.74 -3.53
N LEU A 113 4.91 1.68 -3.56
CA LEU A 113 3.72 1.60 -4.41
C LEU A 113 2.49 2.03 -3.62
N ILE A 114 1.60 2.78 -4.27
CA ILE A 114 0.31 3.19 -3.73
C ILE A 114 -0.78 2.68 -4.67
N ALA A 115 -1.62 1.77 -4.20
CA ALA A 115 -2.68 1.16 -5.00
C ALA A 115 -4.06 1.60 -4.51
N SER A 116 -4.93 2.01 -5.44
CA SER A 116 -6.29 2.46 -5.14
C SER A 116 -7.34 1.45 -5.60
N ALA A 117 -8.36 1.22 -4.78
CA ALA A 117 -9.48 0.34 -5.11
C ALA A 117 -10.42 0.94 -6.18
N SER A 118 -10.39 2.25 -6.39
CA SER A 118 -11.17 2.96 -7.42
C SER A 118 -10.38 4.10 -8.06
N GLU A 119 -10.79 4.53 -9.25
CA GLU A 119 -10.15 5.66 -9.94
C GLU A 119 -10.26 6.94 -9.09
N ILE A 120 -9.12 7.57 -8.84
CA ILE A 120 -9.03 8.87 -8.18
C ILE A 120 -9.44 9.91 -9.23
N GLY A 121 -10.73 10.22 -9.27
CA GLY A 121 -11.26 11.31 -10.10
C GLY A 121 -10.53 12.63 -9.82
N HIS A 122 -10.59 13.60 -10.75
CA HIS A 122 -9.97 14.91 -10.59
C HIS A 122 -10.44 15.60 -9.29
N VAL A 123 -9.64 15.50 -8.22
CA VAL A 123 -9.90 16.21 -6.98
C VAL A 123 -9.60 17.68 -7.24
N SER A 124 -10.64 18.51 -7.30
CA SER A 124 -10.46 19.96 -7.29
C SER A 124 -9.79 20.33 -5.97
N VAL A 125 -8.51 20.68 -6.02
CA VAL A 125 -7.69 21.07 -4.87
C VAL A 125 -8.11 22.48 -4.43
N HIS A 126 -9.33 22.66 -3.96
CA HIS A 126 -9.84 23.97 -3.54
C HIS A 126 -9.88 24.16 -2.03
N ARG A 127 -9.53 23.15 -1.22
CA ARG A 127 -9.18 23.33 0.20
C ARG A 127 -8.02 22.44 0.61
N GLN A 128 -6.82 23.02 0.69
CA GLN A 128 -5.72 22.38 1.42
C GLN A 128 -6.06 22.35 2.91
N SER A 129 -6.35 21.16 3.44
CA SER A 129 -6.56 20.97 4.88
C SER A 129 -5.29 21.33 5.66
N LYS A 130 -5.43 21.71 6.93
CA LYS A 130 -4.28 21.92 7.84
C LYS A 130 -3.37 20.68 7.88
N PHE A 131 -3.98 19.49 7.80
CA PHE A 131 -3.28 18.22 7.69
C PHE A 131 -2.43 18.13 6.42
N LEU A 132 -2.99 18.39 5.23
CA LEU A 132 -2.25 18.33 3.97
C LEU A 132 -1.08 19.32 3.94
N LYS A 133 -1.25 20.52 4.52
CA LYS A 133 -0.16 21.49 4.67
C LYS A 133 0.95 20.96 5.56
N LYS A 134 0.61 20.36 6.70
CA LYS A 134 1.60 19.78 7.62
C LYS A 134 2.28 18.57 7.00
N LEU A 135 1.53 17.71 6.30
CA LEU A 135 2.06 16.57 5.57
C LEU A 135 3.09 17.02 4.54
N LYS A 136 2.75 17.99 3.69
CA LYS A 136 3.69 18.61 2.72
C LYS A 136 4.97 19.12 3.36
N GLN A 137 4.87 19.72 4.55
CA GLN A 137 6.05 20.20 5.27
C GLN A 137 6.97 19.08 5.76
N VAL A 138 6.43 17.92 6.15
CA VAL A 138 7.22 16.80 6.70
C VAL A 138 7.69 15.82 5.63
N SER A 139 6.95 15.68 4.54
CA SER A 139 7.27 14.75 3.44
C SER A 139 8.29 15.30 2.45
N GLY A 140 8.61 16.60 2.51
CA GLY A 140 9.56 17.23 1.58
C GLY A 140 9.17 17.00 0.12
N SER A 141 10.15 16.65 -0.72
CA SER A 141 9.99 16.40 -2.16
C SER A 141 9.27 15.09 -2.51
N PHE A 142 9.05 14.17 -1.55
CA PHE A 142 8.46 12.86 -1.86
C PHE A 142 7.03 12.95 -2.41
N LEU A 143 6.26 13.98 -2.00
CA LEU A 143 4.92 14.18 -2.55
C LEU A 143 4.95 14.59 -4.03
N ASP A 144 6.00 15.27 -4.46
CA ASP A 144 6.16 15.69 -5.86
C ASP A 144 6.68 14.53 -6.73
N SER A 145 7.18 13.46 -6.11
CA SER A 145 7.67 12.24 -6.77
C SER A 145 6.60 11.18 -7.02
N ILE A 146 5.35 11.39 -6.58
CA ILE A 146 4.25 10.43 -6.80
C ILE A 146 3.89 10.43 -8.29
N ARG A 147 3.99 9.27 -8.95
CA ARG A 147 3.67 9.09 -10.38
C ARG A 147 2.68 7.96 -10.57
N LEU A 148 1.65 8.17 -11.40
CA LEU A 148 0.79 7.07 -11.87
C LEU A 148 1.60 6.21 -12.85
N ILE A 149 1.59 4.89 -12.68
CA ILE A 149 2.43 3.96 -13.44
C ILE A 149 1.65 2.86 -14.14
#